data_AF-A0A388LLT9-F1
#
_entry.id   AF-A0A388LLT9-F1
#
_cell.length_a   1.000
_cell.length_b   1.000
_cell.length_c   1.000
_cell.angle_alpha   90.00
_cell.angle_beta   90.00
_cell.angle_gamma   90.00
#
_symmetry.space_group_name_H-M   'P 1'
#
loop_
_entity.id
_entity.type
_entity.pdbx_description
1 polymer ?
#
loop_
_entity_poly.entity_id
_entity_poly.type
_entity_poly.pdbx_seq_one_letter_code
_entity_poly.pdbx_strand_id
1 'polypeptide(L)'
;MAVSLVAWGHVGGRVVMAFEMRDLRDFRMGREFEFTGAVSRHEICHYEIDAGGQLSLRLVVGLGYDEEYLRDVIVYVTKVHDDVPDRHVGVGEDIVECMVCLVTTAILSEHGDYLSSIVEWEAILDAPLAGRAYMHGDLQL
;
A
#
# COMPACT_ATOMS: atom_id res chain seq x y z
N MET A 1 -4.37 -15.77 13.95
CA MET A 1 -3.85 -14.46 13.54
C MET A 1 -2.37 -14.60 13.27
N ALA A 2 -2.03 -15.07 12.06
CA ALA A 2 -0.68 -15.00 11.54
C ALA A 2 -0.42 -13.57 11.05
N VAL A 3 0.58 -12.91 11.64
CA VAL A 3 0.98 -11.53 11.34
C VAL A 3 2.49 -11.50 11.16
N SER A 4 2.97 -10.74 10.18
CA SER A 4 4.41 -10.50 9.98
C SER A 4 4.71 -9.03 9.83
N LEU A 5 5.71 -8.53 10.55
CA LEU A 5 6.29 -7.21 10.27
C LEU A 5 6.97 -7.25 8.89
N VAL A 6 6.55 -6.39 7.98
CA VAL A 6 7.10 -6.32 6.61
C VAL A 6 8.04 -5.14 6.41
N ALA A 7 7.76 -4.02 7.08
CA ALA A 7 8.56 -2.81 6.97
C ALA A 7 8.45 -1.98 8.23
N TRP A 8 9.46 -1.16 8.49
CA TRP A 8 9.41 -0.13 9.52
C TRP A 8 10.27 1.06 9.10
N GLY A 9 9.93 2.24 9.61
CA GLY A 9 10.64 3.47 9.28
C GLY A 9 10.23 4.63 10.18
N HIS A 10 10.72 5.82 9.85
CA HIS A 10 10.28 7.06 10.50
C HIS A 10 9.48 7.89 9.50
N VAL A 11 8.27 8.29 9.87
CA VAL A 11 7.39 9.15 9.07
C VAL A 11 6.82 10.23 9.98
N GLY A 12 6.89 11.50 9.57
CA GLY A 12 6.37 12.61 10.38
C GLY A 12 6.93 12.67 11.81
N GLY A 13 8.16 12.19 12.03
CA GLY A 13 8.81 12.14 13.35
C GLY A 13 8.35 11.01 14.28
N ARG A 14 7.54 10.06 13.79
CA ARG A 14 7.10 8.88 14.54
C ARG A 14 7.69 7.61 13.92
N VAL A 15 7.95 6.59 14.75
CA VAL A 15 8.22 5.24 14.25
C VAL A 15 6.93 4.67 13.69
N VAL A 16 7.01 4.20 12.45
CA VAL A 16 5.93 3.53 11.74
C VAL A 16 6.32 2.08 11.50
N MET A 17 5.38 1.17 11.75
CA MET A 17 5.53 -0.26 11.50
C MET A 17 4.40 -0.74 10.61
N ALA A 18 4.72 -1.48 9.57
CA ALA A 18 3.75 -2.10 8.68
C ALA A 18 3.74 -3.62 8.91
N PHE A 19 2.54 -4.14 9.15
CA PHE A 19 2.30 -5.56 9.39
C PHE A 19 1.42 -6.13 8.30
N GLU A 20 1.82 -7.27 7.74
CA GLU A 20 0.96 -8.05 6.86
C GLU A 20 0.07 -9.00 7.67
N MET A 21 -1.22 -8.97 7.38
CA MET A 21 -2.24 -9.83 7.99
C MET A 21 -2.45 -11.09 7.14
N ARG A 22 -1.57 -12.08 7.31
CA ARG A 22 -1.48 -13.25 6.42
C ARG A 22 -2.75 -14.11 6.39
N ASP A 23 -3.50 -14.16 7.48
CA ASP A 23 -4.78 -14.89 7.55
C ASP A 23 -5.86 -14.27 6.64
N LEU A 24 -5.65 -13.05 6.13
CA LEU A 24 -6.57 -12.34 5.25
C LEU A 24 -6.16 -12.39 3.76
N ARG A 25 -5.10 -13.14 3.40
CA ARG A 25 -4.70 -13.27 1.99
C ARG A 25 -5.86 -13.73 1.12
N ASP A 26 -5.95 -13.13 -0.06
CA ASP A 26 -7.00 -13.33 -1.08
C ASP A 26 -8.42 -12.95 -0.64
N PHE A 27 -8.60 -12.39 0.56
CA PHE A 27 -9.88 -11.87 1.00
C PHE A 27 -10.11 -10.46 0.46
N ARG A 28 -11.16 -10.26 -0.36
CA ARG A 28 -11.38 -8.97 -1.05
C ARG A 28 -11.87 -7.81 -0.19
N MET A 29 -12.47 -8.08 0.98
CA MET A 29 -13.12 -7.03 1.82
C MET A 29 -14.05 -6.07 1.04
N GLY A 30 -14.76 -6.56 0.02
CA GLY A 30 -15.64 -5.72 -0.81
C GLY A 30 -14.90 -4.72 -1.71
N ARG A 31 -13.59 -4.87 -1.89
CA ARG A 31 -12.79 -4.14 -2.88
C ARG A 31 -12.82 -4.84 -4.22
N GLU A 32 -12.82 -4.05 -5.28
CA GLU A 32 -12.70 -4.52 -6.65
C GLU A 32 -11.35 -4.06 -7.20
N PHE A 33 -10.63 -4.96 -7.87
CA PHE A 33 -9.30 -4.66 -8.38
C PHE A 33 -9.35 -4.71 -9.90
N GLU A 34 -9.13 -3.56 -10.53
CA GLU A 34 -9.10 -3.39 -11.98
C GLU A 34 -7.66 -3.45 -12.49
N PHE A 35 -7.16 -4.66 -12.67
CA PHE A 35 -5.84 -4.90 -13.24
C PHE A 35 -5.82 -4.67 -14.76
N THR A 36 -4.65 -4.35 -15.30
CA THR A 36 -4.38 -4.26 -16.73
C THR A 36 -4.62 -5.60 -17.42
N GLY A 37 -4.95 -5.56 -18.71
CA GLY A 37 -5.27 -6.78 -19.49
C GLY A 37 -4.10 -7.76 -19.67
N ALA A 38 -2.88 -7.38 -19.30
CA ALA A 38 -1.71 -8.26 -19.31
C ALA A 38 -1.60 -9.13 -18.05
N VAL A 39 -2.32 -8.80 -16.97
CA VAL A 39 -2.29 -9.57 -15.73
C VAL A 39 -2.97 -10.93 -15.93
N SER A 40 -2.21 -12.00 -15.67
CA SER A 40 -2.64 -13.40 -15.77
C SER A 40 -2.91 -14.06 -14.43
N ARG A 41 -2.33 -13.54 -13.33
CA ARG A 41 -2.59 -13.96 -11.95
C ARG A 41 -2.67 -12.75 -11.03
N HIS A 42 -3.47 -12.82 -9.98
CA HIS A 42 -3.44 -11.82 -8.91
C HIS A 42 -3.39 -12.45 -7.52
N GLU A 43 -2.99 -11.65 -6.55
CA GLU A 43 -3.01 -11.96 -5.12
C GLU A 43 -3.53 -10.74 -4.37
N ILE A 44 -4.16 -10.95 -3.21
CA ILE A 44 -4.63 -9.83 -2.36
C ILE A 44 -4.00 -9.95 -0.98
N CYS A 45 -3.33 -8.89 -0.57
CA CYS A 45 -2.63 -8.77 0.70
C CYS A 45 -3.28 -7.68 1.57
N HIS A 46 -3.23 -7.87 2.89
CA HIS A 46 -3.78 -6.92 3.85
C HIS A 46 -2.67 -6.43 4.75
N TYR A 47 -2.62 -5.11 4.95
CA TYR A 47 -1.64 -4.51 5.84
C TYR A 47 -2.29 -3.61 6.88
N GLU A 48 -1.74 -3.66 8.08
CA GLU A 48 -2.03 -2.73 9.16
C GLU A 48 -0.79 -1.88 9.43
N ILE A 49 -0.96 -0.56 9.41
CA ILE A 49 0.12 0.40 9.64
C ILE A 49 -0.08 1.02 11.02
N ASP A 50 0.88 0.75 11.89
CA ASP A 50 0.99 1.30 13.23
C ASP A 50 1.92 2.52 13.22
N ALA A 51 1.51 3.61 13.87
CA ALA A 51 2.35 4.77 14.08
C ALA A 51 2.36 5.14 15.57
N GLY A 52 3.48 4.85 16.25
CA GLY A 52 3.61 5.13 17.68
C GLY A 52 2.73 4.26 18.58
N GLY A 53 2.46 3.00 18.20
CA GLY A 53 1.63 2.06 18.98
C GLY A 53 0.12 2.23 18.74
N GLN A 54 -0.25 2.97 17.69
CA GLN A 54 -1.63 3.15 17.28
C GLN A 54 -1.85 2.80 15.81
N LEU A 55 -2.83 1.92 15.56
CA LEU A 55 -3.28 1.59 14.22
C LEU A 55 -3.80 2.84 13.51
N SER A 56 -3.07 3.25 12.47
CA SER A 56 -3.28 4.51 11.75
C SER A 56 -3.97 4.29 10.42
N LEU A 57 -3.50 3.32 9.64
CA LEU A 57 -4.06 2.97 8.32
C LEU A 57 -4.27 1.46 8.20
N ARG A 58 -5.24 1.09 7.37
CA ARG A 58 -5.39 -0.25 6.80
C ARG A 58 -5.21 -0.18 5.30
N LEU A 59 -4.43 -1.11 4.75
CA LEU A 59 -4.24 -1.26 3.32
C LEU A 59 -4.82 -2.60 2.86
N VAL A 60 -5.55 -2.58 1.74
CA VAL A 60 -5.86 -3.78 0.97
C VAL A 60 -5.16 -3.65 -0.37
N VAL A 61 -4.17 -4.50 -0.62
CA VAL A 61 -3.27 -4.40 -1.76
C VAL A 61 -3.56 -5.55 -2.73
N GLY A 62 -3.86 -5.22 -3.97
CA GLY A 62 -3.94 -6.16 -5.08
C GLY A 62 -2.61 -6.17 -5.82
N LEU A 63 -2.03 -7.36 -5.95
CA LEU A 63 -0.80 -7.61 -6.70
C LEU A 63 -1.17 -8.35 -7.97
N GLY A 64 -0.96 -7.73 -9.13
CA GLY A 64 -1.20 -8.31 -10.44
C GLY A 64 0.11 -8.75 -11.10
N TYR A 65 0.11 -9.96 -11.63
CA TYR A 65 1.28 -10.60 -12.22
C TYR A 65 1.06 -10.91 -13.70
N ASP A 66 2.08 -10.64 -14.49
CA ASP A 66 2.25 -11.16 -15.84
C ASP A 66 3.21 -12.35 -15.77
N GLU A 67 2.66 -13.57 -15.81
CA GLU A 67 3.34 -14.82 -15.46
C GLU A 67 3.85 -14.80 -14.01
N GLU A 68 5.17 -14.66 -13.83
CA GLU A 68 5.85 -14.58 -12.53
C GLU A 68 6.26 -13.15 -12.16
N TYR A 69 6.10 -12.18 -13.07
CA TYR A 69 6.56 -10.82 -12.89
C TYR A 69 5.45 -9.93 -12.33
N LEU A 70 5.72 -9.24 -11.23
CA LEU A 70 4.82 -8.23 -10.68
C LEU A 70 4.70 -7.07 -11.67
N ARG A 71 3.46 -6.73 -12.03
CA ARG A 71 3.13 -5.74 -13.05
C ARG A 71 2.20 -4.67 -12.54
N ASP A 72 1.24 -5.02 -11.70
CA ASP A 72 0.25 -4.07 -11.20
C ASP A 72 0.22 -4.11 -9.68
N VAL A 73 0.18 -2.94 -9.05
CA VAL A 73 0.02 -2.79 -7.60
C VAL A 73 -1.07 -1.76 -7.32
N ILE A 74 -2.23 -2.23 -6.89
CA ILE A 74 -3.37 -1.37 -6.54
C ILE A 74 -3.54 -1.38 -5.03
N VAL A 75 -3.55 -0.22 -4.39
CA VAL A 75 -3.59 -0.06 -2.93
C VAL A 75 -4.85 0.66 -2.51
N TYR A 76 -5.78 -0.02 -1.86
CA TYR A 76 -6.86 0.64 -1.14
C TYR A 76 -6.39 1.11 0.23
N VAL A 77 -6.56 2.40 0.53
CA VAL A 77 -6.11 3.03 1.77
C VAL A 77 -7.31 3.45 2.61
N THR A 78 -7.45 2.87 3.80
CA THR A 78 -8.47 3.24 4.78
C THR A 78 -7.82 3.91 5.99
N LYS A 79 -8.23 5.15 6.29
CA LYS A 79 -7.89 5.83 7.54
C LYS A 79 -8.60 5.17 8.73
N VAL A 80 -7.88 4.91 9.81
CA VAL A 80 -8.43 4.32 11.04
C VAL A 80 -8.37 5.28 12.24
N HIS A 81 -7.37 6.16 12.29
CA HIS A 81 -7.16 7.04 13.44
C HIS A 81 -7.08 8.53 13.08
N ASP A 82 -7.60 9.39 13.96
CA ASP A 82 -7.76 10.83 13.73
C ASP A 82 -6.44 11.58 13.59
N ASP A 83 -5.35 11.07 14.16
CA ASP A 83 -4.00 11.64 14.01
C ASP A 83 -3.50 11.62 12.57
N VAL A 84 -4.08 10.79 11.70
CA VAL A 84 -3.76 10.80 10.26
C VAL A 84 -4.48 11.97 9.60
N PRO A 85 -3.78 12.90 8.93
CA PRO A 85 -4.42 14.06 8.34
C PRO A 85 -5.30 13.69 7.13
N ASP A 86 -6.56 14.14 7.16
CA ASP A 86 -7.54 13.93 6.07
C ASP A 86 -7.01 14.46 4.74
N ARG A 87 -6.30 15.58 4.75
CA ARG A 87 -5.75 16.22 3.56
C ARG A 87 -4.27 16.51 3.77
N HIS A 88 -3.51 16.40 2.68
CA HIS A 88 -2.18 16.98 2.66
C HIS A 88 -2.31 18.51 2.55
N VAL A 89 -1.72 19.24 3.50
CA VAL A 89 -1.76 20.71 3.56
C VAL A 89 -0.35 21.23 3.79
N GLY A 90 0.16 22.02 2.84
CA GLY A 90 1.45 22.70 2.97
C GLY A 90 2.55 22.09 2.11
N VAL A 91 3.81 22.37 2.48
CA VAL A 91 5.05 21.95 1.79
C VAL A 91 5.77 20.83 2.55
N GLY A 92 5.10 20.26 3.57
CA GLY A 92 5.67 19.20 4.41
C GLY A 92 5.65 17.84 3.71
N GLU A 93 6.14 16.82 4.42
CA GLU A 93 5.96 15.43 4.02
C GLU A 93 4.47 15.04 4.08
N ASP A 94 3.96 14.37 3.04
CA ASP A 94 2.65 13.74 3.14
C ASP A 94 2.76 12.42 3.89
N ILE A 95 2.35 12.45 5.16
CA ILE A 95 2.42 11.30 6.07
C ILE A 95 1.70 10.07 5.50
N VAL A 96 0.55 10.24 4.82
CA VAL A 96 -0.22 9.12 4.26
C VAL A 96 0.54 8.50 3.10
N GLU A 97 1.07 9.34 2.20
CA GLU A 97 1.90 8.88 1.09
C GLU A 97 3.12 8.13 1.61
N CYS A 98 3.88 8.68 2.55
CA CYS A 98 5.06 8.02 3.08
C CYS A 98 4.76 6.69 3.77
N MET A 99 3.62 6.58 4.47
CA MET A 99 3.18 5.31 5.05
C MET A 99 2.81 4.27 3.98
N VAL A 100 2.13 4.68 2.91
CA VAL A 100 1.80 3.79 1.79
C VAL A 100 3.07 3.37 1.03
N CYS A 101 3.95 4.33 0.75
CA CYS A 101 5.23 4.11 0.09
C CYS A 101 6.14 3.18 0.90
N LEU A 102 6.09 3.22 2.23
CA LEU A 102 6.82 2.28 3.08
C LEU A 102 6.43 0.83 2.79
N VAL A 103 5.13 0.56 2.59
CA VAL A 103 4.62 -0.79 2.29
C VAL A 103 4.91 -1.17 0.85
N THR A 104 4.62 -0.30 -0.11
CA THR A 104 4.82 -0.61 -1.53
C THR A 104 6.30 -0.81 -1.85
N THR A 105 7.20 -0.03 -1.25
CA THR A 105 8.66 -0.24 -1.40
C THR A 105 9.10 -1.59 -0.83
N ALA A 106 8.53 -2.03 0.29
CA ALA A 106 8.83 -3.34 0.85
C ALA A 106 8.35 -4.47 -0.06
N ILE A 107 7.15 -4.33 -0.64
CA ILE A 107 6.62 -5.26 -1.65
C ILE A 107 7.55 -5.33 -2.87
N LEU A 108 7.94 -4.18 -3.43
CA LEU A 108 8.85 -4.15 -4.58
C LEU A 108 10.21 -4.80 -4.24
N SER A 109 10.74 -4.52 -3.05
CA SER A 109 12.01 -5.10 -2.58
C SER A 109 11.93 -6.61 -2.39
N GLU A 110 10.78 -7.14 -1.95
CA GLU A 110 10.53 -8.57 -1.84
C GLU A 110 10.51 -9.26 -3.21
N HIS A 111 9.98 -8.60 -4.22
CA HIS A 111 9.90 -9.14 -5.58
C HIS A 111 11.24 -9.05 -6.33
N GLY A 112 12.04 -8.00 -6.11
CA GLY A 112 13.40 -7.90 -6.64
C GLY A 112 13.47 -8.11 -8.16
N ASP A 113 14.13 -9.19 -8.60
CA ASP A 113 14.30 -9.53 -10.02
C ASP A 113 12.98 -9.98 -10.72
N TYR A 114 11.92 -10.21 -9.95
CA TYR A 114 10.58 -10.58 -10.45
C TYR A 114 9.67 -9.36 -10.64
N LEU A 115 10.23 -8.17 -10.84
CA LEU A 115 9.49 -7.00 -11.27
C LEU A 115 9.46 -6.96 -12.79
N SER A 116 8.29 -6.66 -13.36
CA SER A 116 8.22 -6.34 -14.78
C SER A 116 8.94 -5.02 -15.08
N SER A 117 9.23 -4.75 -16.35
CA SER A 117 9.94 -3.52 -16.75
C SER A 117 9.22 -2.22 -16.37
N ILE A 118 7.89 -2.29 -16.21
CA ILE A 118 7.02 -1.18 -15.82
C ILE A 118 5.99 -1.75 -14.85
N VAL A 119 6.04 -1.32 -13.59
CA VAL A 119 5.04 -1.68 -12.59
C VAL A 119 4.02 -0.54 -12.48
N GLU A 120 2.81 -0.78 -12.95
CA GLU A 120 1.68 0.15 -12.82
C GLU A 120 1.23 0.19 -11.35
N TRP A 121 1.05 1.39 -10.82
CA TRP A 121 0.70 1.60 -9.43
C TRP A 121 -0.37 2.65 -9.22
N GLU A 122 -1.29 2.38 -8.32
CA GLU A 122 -2.32 3.34 -7.90
C GLU A 122 -2.68 3.13 -6.43
N ALA A 123 -2.86 4.23 -5.70
CA ALA A 123 -3.49 4.24 -4.39
C ALA A 123 -4.89 4.85 -4.45
N ILE A 124 -5.89 4.06 -4.06
CA ILE A 124 -7.29 4.47 -3.99
C ILE A 124 -7.62 4.76 -2.53
N LEU A 125 -7.86 6.04 -2.21
CA LEU A 125 -8.05 6.49 -0.84
C LEU A 125 -9.53 6.60 -0.48
N ASP A 126 -9.94 5.96 0.62
CA ASP A 126 -11.28 6.13 1.15
C ASP A 126 -11.45 7.51 1.79
N ALA A 127 -12.67 8.05 1.70
CA ALA A 127 -13.04 9.20 2.53
C ALA A 127 -12.76 8.89 4.03
N PRO A 128 -12.19 9.84 4.79
CA PRO A 128 -12.01 11.26 4.49
C PRO A 128 -10.68 11.63 3.81
N LEU A 129 -9.84 10.68 3.43
CA LEU A 129 -8.55 10.96 2.80
C LEU A 129 -8.74 11.61 1.43
N ALA A 130 -8.34 12.87 1.29
CA ALA A 130 -8.58 13.66 0.10
C ALA A 130 -7.36 14.50 -0.31
N GLY A 131 -7.36 14.96 -1.56
CA GLY A 131 -6.32 15.85 -2.09
C GLY A 131 -5.02 15.14 -2.50
N ARG A 132 -5.05 13.82 -2.64
CA ARG A 132 -3.90 12.97 -2.99
C ARG A 132 -4.07 12.27 -4.35
N ALA A 133 -4.66 12.99 -5.30
CA ALA A 133 -4.91 12.46 -6.65
C ALA A 133 -3.62 12.19 -7.45
N TYR A 134 -2.45 12.47 -6.89
CA TYR A 134 -1.14 12.20 -7.49
C TYR A 134 -0.57 10.83 -7.09
N MET A 135 -1.22 10.09 -6.17
CA MET A 135 -0.74 8.79 -5.70
C MET A 135 -1.07 7.67 -6.71
N HIS A 136 -0.57 7.81 -7.93
CA HIS A 136 -0.65 6.81 -9.00
C HIS A 136 0.48 7.04 -10.04
N GLY A 137 0.69 6.08 -10.93
CA GLY A 137 1.67 6.13 -12.02
C GLY A 137 2.54 4.88 -12.07
N ASP A 138 3.75 5.03 -12.61
CA ASP A 138 4.67 3.91 -12.77
C ASP A 138 5.66 3.86 -11.60
N LEU A 139 5.78 2.70 -10.96
CA LEU A 139 6.87 2.43 -10.03
C LEU A 139 8.12 2.00 -10.81
N GLN A 140 9.17 2.80 -10.71
CA GLN A 140 10.51 2.47 -11.16
C GLN A 140 11.42 2.39 -9.93
N LEU A 141 12.14 1.28 -9.77
CA LEU A 141 13.21 1.17 -8.76
C LEU A 141 14.41 2.06 -9.13
#